data_AF-A0A2E3QES1-F1
#
_entry.id   AF-A0A2E3QES1-F1
#
_cell.length_a   1.000
_cell.length_b   1.000
_cell.length_c   1.000
_cell.angle_alpha   90.00
_cell.angle_beta   90.00
_cell.angle_gamma   90.00
#
_symmetry.space_group_name_H-M   'P 1'
#
loop_
_entity.id
_entity.type
_entity.pdbx_description
1 polymer ?
#
loop_
_entity_poly.entity_id
_entity_poly.type
_entity_poly.pdbx_seq_one_letter_code
_entity_poly.pdbx_strand_id
1 'polypeptide(L)'
;MAITNTPNLNGNVTATNTAPTNNPTNANNGIKAKGVGRFQKTFLWLSNRATGWAGKKHDSQLGKLSQQVRNECGDRGLTILNKKLDDHNWTARNKMFSGKELNTLRSEVHTTLNENDRLALEHTETILNQRVALKTTELFDKIFVGGAEGDHSEALQEFPEIAQKLQEFKSFAATSVKESVAREMASEKEQRCLDKFNEILNDLVDDVTKPSQYPEVTQHIDNIKKNGATTEGFDFLNAVIPYCTGAIKAGPQEVENLLSIVENFIDDRDYDPFAEDAKSLINLDTPERAAVNEAYDELIAVRNGSDEEKTQAAQKLIDTLHGPRASIQHMVIQDKFQNMAARQELRAIATTIVEREILVENRQALGLD
;
A
#
# COMPACT_ATOMS: atom_id res chain seq x y z
N MET A 1 24.29 -55.01 -31.15
CA MET A 1 25.69 -54.90 -31.63
C MET A 1 26.33 -53.69 -30.98
N ALA A 2 27.64 -53.79 -30.78
CA ALA A 2 28.44 -53.21 -29.71
C ALA A 2 28.83 -51.72 -29.87
N ILE A 3 29.03 -51.06 -28.70
CA ILE A 3 30.19 -50.25 -28.22
C ILE A 3 30.75 -49.16 -29.17
N THR A 4 30.84 -47.89 -28.74
CA THR A 4 32.05 -47.25 -28.13
C THR A 4 31.68 -46.12 -27.13
N ASN A 5 32.09 -46.18 -25.85
CA ASN A 5 33.34 -45.74 -25.19
C ASN A 5 33.57 -44.20 -25.05
N THR A 6 33.15 -43.65 -23.90
CA THR A 6 33.82 -42.76 -22.87
C THR A 6 35.09 -41.94 -23.19
N PRO A 7 35.55 -41.01 -22.30
CA PRO A 7 34.92 -39.85 -21.63
C PRO A 7 35.82 -38.59 -21.75
N ASN A 8 35.46 -37.42 -21.19
CA ASN A 8 36.45 -36.36 -20.95
C ASN A 8 36.26 -35.62 -19.61
N LEU A 9 37.32 -35.69 -18.80
CA LEU A 9 37.58 -34.99 -17.55
C LEU A 9 38.34 -33.70 -17.88
N ASN A 10 37.98 -32.57 -17.27
CA ASN A 10 38.89 -31.43 -17.22
C ASN A 10 38.78 -30.73 -15.86
N GLY A 11 39.66 -31.14 -14.94
CA GLY A 11 40.19 -30.27 -13.91
C GLY A 11 41.60 -29.90 -14.31
N ASN A 12 42.01 -28.64 -14.11
CA ASN A 12 43.42 -28.32 -14.11
C ASN A 12 43.76 -27.36 -12.96
N VAL A 13 44.78 -27.81 -12.23
CA VAL A 13 45.45 -27.21 -11.08
C VAL A 13 46.52 -26.27 -11.61
N THR A 14 46.83 -25.19 -10.89
CA THR A 14 48.13 -24.54 -11.04
C THR A 14 48.65 -24.09 -9.69
N ALA A 15 49.81 -24.63 -9.31
CA ALA A 15 50.60 -24.22 -8.17
C ALA A 15 52.10 -24.33 -8.56
N THR A 16 52.86 -23.27 -8.30
CA THR A 16 54.34 -23.24 -8.06
C THR A 16 54.65 -21.91 -7.33
N ASN A 17 55.11 -21.93 -6.06
CA ASN A 17 56.50 -21.82 -5.55
C ASN A 17 57.27 -20.58 -6.07
N THR A 18 57.97 -19.69 -5.31
CA THR A 18 58.73 -19.75 -4.04
C THR A 18 59.17 -18.32 -3.61
N ALA A 19 58.94 -17.87 -2.34
CA ALA A 19 59.90 -17.55 -1.24
C ALA A 19 60.58 -16.14 -1.22
N PRO A 20 61.21 -15.67 -0.10
CA PRO A 20 60.82 -15.61 1.32
C PRO A 20 61.04 -14.20 1.97
N THR A 21 60.61 -13.95 3.22
CA THR A 21 61.43 -13.27 4.25
C THR A 21 60.76 -13.25 5.65
N ASN A 22 61.44 -13.93 6.58
CA ASN A 22 61.70 -13.62 7.99
C ASN A 22 60.53 -13.40 8.99
N ASN A 23 60.29 -14.47 9.76
CA ASN A 23 59.90 -14.41 11.17
C ASN A 23 60.97 -13.67 12.01
N PRO A 24 60.58 -13.14 13.18
CA PRO A 24 61.01 -13.85 14.37
C PRO A 24 59.82 -14.20 15.27
N THR A 25 59.68 -15.50 15.47
CA THR A 25 59.17 -16.11 16.70
C THR A 25 59.81 -15.47 17.93
N ASN A 26 58.98 -15.03 18.89
CA ASN A 26 59.27 -15.31 20.28
C ASN A 26 57.99 -15.57 21.06
N ALA A 27 57.92 -16.79 21.58
CA ALA A 27 56.87 -17.29 22.44
C ALA A 27 56.88 -16.56 23.79
N ASN A 28 55.71 -16.25 24.35
CA ASN A 28 55.27 -16.82 25.62
C ASN A 28 53.92 -16.24 26.10
N ASN A 29 53.02 -17.17 26.39
CA ASN A 29 51.98 -17.12 27.43
C ASN A 29 50.90 -16.03 27.37
N GLY A 30 49.90 -16.25 26.52
CA GLY A 30 48.54 -15.74 26.72
C GLY A 30 47.56 -16.91 26.76
N ILE A 31 47.19 -17.35 27.96
CA ILE A 31 46.20 -18.39 28.23
C ILE A 31 44.98 -18.19 27.32
N LYS A 32 44.70 -19.13 26.38
CA LYS A 32 43.39 -19.22 25.71
C LYS A 32 42.36 -19.66 26.75
N ALA A 33 41.92 -18.71 27.58
CA ALA A 33 40.93 -18.96 28.60
C ALA A 33 39.58 -19.14 27.89
N LYS A 34 39.12 -20.38 27.75
CA LYS A 34 37.73 -20.76 27.42
C LYS A 34 36.67 -20.19 28.39
N GLY A 35 37.06 -19.31 29.31
CA GLY A 35 36.21 -18.59 30.26
C GLY A 35 35.96 -17.10 29.96
N VAL A 36 36.68 -16.44 29.03
CA VAL A 36 36.52 -14.98 28.82
C VAL A 36 35.10 -14.63 28.35
N GLY A 37 34.46 -15.45 27.52
CA GLY A 37 33.07 -15.21 27.11
C GLY A 37 32.04 -15.33 28.25
N ARG A 38 32.33 -16.16 29.26
CA ARG A 38 31.48 -16.25 30.48
C ARG A 38 31.79 -15.10 31.43
N PHE A 39 33.05 -14.72 31.61
CA PHE A 39 33.42 -13.55 32.41
C PHE A 39 32.92 -12.24 31.80
N GLN A 40 32.90 -12.11 30.47
CA GLN A 40 32.32 -10.93 29.80
C GLN A 40 30.81 -10.87 30.06
N LYS A 41 30.08 -12.00 29.98
CA LYS A 41 28.65 -12.05 30.34
C LYS A 41 28.39 -11.73 31.82
N THR A 42 29.17 -12.29 32.74
CA THR A 42 29.03 -12.03 34.18
C THR A 42 29.44 -10.60 34.54
N PHE A 43 30.48 -10.06 33.91
CA PHE A 43 30.93 -8.67 34.08
C PHE A 43 29.95 -7.67 33.45
N LEU A 44 29.36 -7.99 32.28
CA LEU A 44 28.23 -7.23 31.71
C LEU A 44 27.02 -7.29 32.64
N TRP A 45 26.70 -8.45 33.22
CA TRP A 45 25.57 -8.58 34.16
C TRP A 45 25.79 -7.76 35.45
N LEU A 46 27.00 -7.80 36.03
CA LEU A 46 27.36 -6.99 37.20
C LEU A 46 27.41 -5.49 36.90
N SER A 47 27.99 -5.07 35.76
CA SER A 47 28.05 -3.65 35.37
C SER A 47 26.71 -3.09 34.90
N ASN A 48 25.84 -3.93 34.34
CA ASN A 48 24.47 -3.57 33.92
C ASN A 48 23.56 -3.19 35.08
N ARG A 49 23.75 -3.80 36.27
CA ARG A 49 22.99 -3.44 37.48
C ARG A 49 23.37 -2.07 38.04
N ALA A 50 24.56 -1.57 37.74
CA ALA A 50 25.10 -0.33 38.28
C ALA A 50 24.95 0.90 37.35
N THR A 51 24.81 0.71 36.03
CA THR A 51 24.94 1.81 35.05
C THR A 51 23.74 2.01 34.10
N GLY A 52 22.74 1.13 34.13
CA GLY A 52 21.57 1.21 33.23
C GLY A 52 21.89 0.96 31.74
N TRP A 53 23.13 0.57 31.43
CA TRP A 53 23.62 0.39 30.06
C TRP A 53 22.93 -0.77 29.32
N ALA A 54 22.54 -1.83 30.04
CA ALA A 54 21.72 -2.92 29.51
C ALA A 54 20.41 -2.42 28.92
N GLY A 55 19.68 -1.58 29.67
CA GLY A 55 18.41 -1.03 29.24
C GLY A 55 18.58 -0.18 27.99
N LYS A 56 19.58 0.70 27.95
CA LYS A 56 19.87 1.52 26.76
C LYS A 56 20.23 0.67 25.52
N LYS A 57 20.98 -0.42 25.70
CA LYS A 57 21.30 -1.34 24.61
C LYS A 57 20.10 -2.17 24.17
N HIS A 58 19.29 -2.67 25.11
CA HIS A 58 18.05 -3.38 24.84
C HIS A 58 17.07 -2.49 24.06
N ASP A 59 16.80 -1.28 24.53
CA ASP A 59 15.95 -0.29 23.87
C ASP A 59 16.49 0.03 22.45
N SER A 60 17.81 0.16 22.28
CA SER A 60 18.42 0.39 20.97
C SER A 60 18.32 -0.83 20.03
N GLN A 61 18.47 -2.05 20.54
CA GLN A 61 18.33 -3.27 19.75
C GLN A 61 16.89 -3.48 19.30
N LEU A 62 15.93 -3.31 20.22
CA LEU A 62 14.50 -3.39 19.89
C LEU A 62 14.06 -2.26 18.98
N GLY A 63 14.56 -1.03 19.17
CA GLY A 63 14.27 0.10 18.29
C GLY A 63 14.74 -0.17 16.85
N LYS A 64 15.96 -0.69 16.68
CA LYS A 64 16.47 -1.08 15.35
C LYS A 64 15.68 -2.25 14.74
N LEU A 65 15.37 -3.28 15.53
CA LEU A 65 14.57 -4.41 15.06
C LEU A 65 13.16 -3.96 14.65
N SER A 66 12.51 -3.13 15.47
CA SER A 66 11.18 -2.59 15.19
C SER A 66 11.18 -1.74 13.93
N GLN A 67 12.21 -0.91 13.73
CA GLN A 67 12.35 -0.12 12.51
C GLN A 67 12.61 -1.01 11.28
N GLN A 68 13.45 -2.04 11.40
CA GLN A 68 13.69 -2.99 10.31
C GLN A 68 12.42 -3.76 9.96
N VAL A 69 11.71 -4.29 10.96
CA VAL A 69 10.44 -5.00 10.76
C VAL A 69 9.37 -4.06 10.20
N ARG A 70 9.28 -2.80 10.66
CA ARG A 70 8.37 -1.81 10.07
C ARG A 70 8.71 -1.53 8.61
N ASN A 71 9.98 -1.40 8.28
CA ASN A 71 10.40 -1.15 6.89
C ASN A 71 10.17 -2.38 5.99
N GLU A 72 10.34 -3.60 6.51
CA GLU A 72 10.20 -4.83 5.73
C GLU A 72 8.76 -5.38 5.68
N CYS A 73 8.00 -5.22 6.76
CA CYS A 73 6.71 -5.89 7.00
C CYS A 73 5.57 -4.91 7.34
N GLY A 74 5.84 -3.60 7.37
CA GLY A 74 4.88 -2.58 7.77
C GLY A 74 4.46 -2.66 9.25
N ASP A 75 3.40 -1.94 9.59
CA ASP A 75 2.85 -1.91 10.96
C ASP A 75 2.26 -3.25 11.42
N ARG A 76 1.87 -4.10 10.45
CA ARG A 76 1.43 -5.49 10.71
C ARG A 76 2.54 -6.34 11.32
N GLY A 77 3.73 -6.32 10.71
CA GLY A 77 4.88 -7.04 11.27
C GLY A 77 5.29 -6.50 12.63
N LEU A 78 5.09 -5.20 12.87
CA LEU A 78 5.37 -4.58 14.16
C LEU A 78 4.42 -5.08 15.26
N THR A 79 3.13 -5.27 14.94
CA THR A 79 2.14 -5.83 15.88
C THR A 79 2.49 -7.26 16.28
N ILE A 80 2.83 -8.11 15.29
CA ILE A 80 3.29 -9.49 15.54
C ILE A 80 4.59 -9.49 16.35
N LEU A 81 5.53 -8.60 16.02
CA LEU A 81 6.78 -8.48 16.76
C LEU A 81 6.52 -8.12 18.23
N ASN A 82 5.67 -7.13 18.50
CA ASN A 82 5.32 -6.72 19.86
C ASN A 82 4.67 -7.87 20.63
N LYS A 83 3.70 -8.57 20.01
CA LYS A 83 3.07 -9.76 20.61
C LYS A 83 4.09 -10.84 20.96
N LYS A 84 5.01 -11.16 20.06
CA LYS A 84 6.10 -12.12 20.33
C LYS A 84 7.04 -11.65 21.45
N LEU A 85 7.37 -10.36 21.49
CA LEU A 85 8.20 -9.80 22.55
C LEU A 85 7.49 -9.89 23.91
N ASP A 86 6.17 -9.68 23.94
CA ASP A 86 5.34 -9.82 25.15
C ASP A 86 5.18 -11.27 25.58
N ASP A 87 4.88 -12.18 24.64
CA ASP A 87 4.72 -13.63 24.89
C ASP A 87 6.00 -14.24 25.48
N HIS A 88 7.17 -13.78 25.01
CA HIS A 88 8.46 -14.20 25.54
C HIS A 88 8.90 -13.42 26.79
N ASN A 89 8.12 -12.43 27.24
CA ASN A 89 8.46 -11.49 28.30
C ASN A 89 9.84 -10.82 28.08
N TRP A 90 10.14 -10.53 26.81
CA TRP A 90 11.39 -9.94 26.33
C TRP A 90 11.32 -8.42 26.22
N THR A 91 10.17 -7.82 26.53
CA THR A 91 10.00 -6.38 26.75
C THR A 91 10.69 -5.90 28.03
N ALA A 92 11.03 -6.82 28.95
CA ALA A 92 11.84 -6.50 30.11
C ALA A 92 13.26 -6.07 29.73
N ARG A 93 13.68 -4.89 30.22
CA ARG A 93 15.01 -4.26 29.99
C ARG A 93 16.22 -5.03 30.55
N ASN A 94 16.03 -6.27 30.99
CA ASN A 94 17.05 -7.17 31.50
C ASN A 94 17.56 -8.18 30.45
N LYS A 95 16.91 -8.27 29.30
CA LYS A 95 17.31 -9.13 28.18
C LYS A 95 18.28 -8.38 27.26
N MET A 96 19.36 -9.04 26.83
CA MET A 96 20.17 -8.59 25.70
C MET A 96 20.06 -9.62 24.60
N PHE A 97 19.84 -9.16 23.37
CA PHE A 97 19.70 -10.04 22.22
C PHE A 97 21.04 -10.24 21.54
N SER A 98 21.35 -11.48 21.20
CA SER A 98 22.37 -11.79 20.22
C SER A 98 21.85 -11.45 18.81
N GLY A 99 22.76 -11.20 17.86
CA GLY A 99 22.37 -10.99 16.46
C GLY A 99 21.60 -12.18 15.87
N LYS A 100 21.89 -13.41 16.34
CA LYS A 100 21.11 -14.59 15.96
C LYS A 100 19.67 -14.54 16.47
N GLU A 101 19.46 -14.16 17.73
CA GLU A 101 18.11 -14.02 18.31
C GLU A 101 17.29 -12.93 17.59
N LEU A 102 17.90 -11.79 17.23
CA LEU A 102 17.21 -10.74 16.47
C LEU A 102 16.82 -11.23 15.06
N ASN A 103 17.71 -11.96 14.39
CA ASN A 103 17.42 -12.53 13.07
C ASN A 103 16.34 -13.62 13.14
N THR A 104 16.36 -14.45 14.20
CA THR A 104 15.32 -15.44 14.46
C THR A 104 13.98 -14.76 14.69
N LEU A 105 13.90 -13.75 15.56
CA LEU A 105 12.68 -12.96 15.76
C LEU A 105 12.14 -12.37 14.46
N ARG A 106 13.02 -11.78 13.64
CA ARG A 106 12.62 -11.25 12.33
C ARG A 106 12.07 -12.34 11.41
N SER A 107 12.75 -13.49 11.33
CA SER A 107 12.31 -14.62 10.53
C SER A 107 10.96 -15.17 11.01
N GLU A 108 10.77 -15.26 12.32
CA GLU A 108 9.52 -15.73 12.90
C GLU A 108 8.36 -14.78 12.65
N VAL A 109 8.59 -13.46 12.68
CA VAL A 109 7.59 -12.46 12.30
C VAL A 109 7.17 -12.67 10.85
N HIS A 110 8.14 -12.81 9.93
CA HIS A 110 7.87 -13.12 8.52
C HIS A 110 7.07 -14.42 8.35
N THR A 111 7.48 -15.51 9.03
CA THR A 111 6.77 -16.79 8.96
C THR A 111 5.35 -16.69 9.49
N THR A 112 5.16 -16.02 10.63
CA THR A 112 3.82 -15.84 11.23
C THR A 112 2.92 -15.01 10.33
N LEU A 113 3.46 -13.95 9.71
CA LEU A 113 2.70 -13.10 8.80
C LEU A 113 2.26 -13.87 7.55
N ASN A 114 3.17 -14.64 6.95
CA ASN A 114 2.86 -15.49 5.80
C ASN A 114 1.82 -16.56 6.14
N GLU A 115 1.91 -17.16 7.33
CA GLU A 115 0.96 -18.16 7.80
C GLU A 115 -0.42 -17.54 8.07
N ASN A 116 -0.50 -16.36 8.68
CA ASN A 116 -1.75 -15.64 8.86
C ASN A 116 -2.41 -15.30 7.52
N ASP A 117 -1.62 -14.90 6.52
CA ASP A 117 -2.13 -14.61 5.18
C ASP A 117 -2.59 -15.91 4.47
N ARG A 118 -1.89 -17.03 4.65
CA ARG A 118 -2.33 -18.35 4.18
C ARG A 118 -3.67 -18.76 4.79
N LEU A 119 -3.81 -18.65 6.11
CA LEU A 119 -5.04 -19.00 6.83
C LEU A 119 -6.22 -18.10 6.42
N ALA A 120 -5.97 -16.81 6.20
CA ALA A 120 -6.99 -15.88 5.72
C ALA A 120 -7.44 -16.17 4.28
N LEU A 121 -6.55 -16.69 3.42
CA LEU A 121 -6.92 -17.18 2.10
C LEU A 121 -7.77 -18.46 2.20
N GLU A 122 -7.38 -19.41 3.05
CA GLU A 122 -8.14 -20.66 3.31
C GLU A 122 -9.52 -20.39 3.92
N HIS A 123 -9.67 -19.33 4.71
CA HIS A 123 -10.96 -18.88 5.22
C HIS A 123 -11.95 -18.59 4.10
N THR A 124 -11.49 -18.10 2.95
CA THR A 124 -12.36 -17.84 1.78
C THR A 124 -12.97 -19.13 1.24
N GLU A 125 -12.19 -20.22 1.19
CA GLU A 125 -12.70 -21.55 0.82
C GLU A 125 -13.68 -22.09 1.87
N THR A 126 -13.44 -21.81 3.15
CA THR A 126 -14.36 -22.17 4.24
C THR A 126 -15.71 -21.45 4.10
N ILE A 127 -15.71 -20.14 3.84
CA ILE A 127 -16.93 -19.35 3.58
C ILE A 127 -17.68 -19.93 2.37
N LEU A 128 -16.98 -20.25 1.29
CA LEU A 128 -17.57 -20.88 0.10
C LEU A 128 -18.27 -22.19 0.49
N ASN A 129 -17.58 -23.08 1.20
CA ASN A 129 -18.14 -24.38 1.61
C ASN A 129 -19.36 -24.21 2.53
N GLN A 130 -19.34 -23.24 3.44
CA GLN A 130 -20.49 -22.92 4.30
C GLN A 130 -21.70 -22.42 3.49
N ARG A 131 -21.49 -21.47 2.57
CA ARG A 131 -22.56 -20.97 1.68
C ARG A 131 -23.12 -22.09 0.79
N VAL A 132 -22.27 -22.99 0.29
CA VAL A 132 -22.68 -24.16 -0.48
C VAL A 132 -23.52 -25.11 0.35
N ALA A 133 -23.11 -25.41 1.59
CA ALA A 133 -23.87 -26.27 2.48
C ALA A 133 -25.26 -25.69 2.80
N LEU A 134 -25.34 -24.39 3.09
CA LEU A 134 -26.60 -23.69 3.34
C LEU A 134 -27.52 -23.74 2.12
N LYS A 135 -27.04 -23.31 0.94
CA LYS A 135 -27.85 -23.33 -0.29
C LYS A 135 -28.24 -24.72 -0.75
N THR A 136 -27.38 -25.71 -0.54
CA THR A 136 -27.71 -27.11 -0.83
C THR A 136 -28.85 -27.56 0.08
N THR A 137 -28.77 -27.27 1.38
CA THR A 137 -29.85 -27.59 2.35
C THR A 137 -31.16 -26.90 1.96
N GLU A 138 -31.14 -25.59 1.65
CA GLU A 138 -32.33 -24.86 1.19
C GLU A 138 -32.93 -25.43 -0.11
N LEU A 139 -32.10 -25.88 -1.05
CA LEU A 139 -32.56 -26.52 -2.29
C LEU A 139 -33.26 -27.85 -1.98
N PHE A 140 -32.67 -28.66 -1.10
CA PHE A 140 -33.26 -29.92 -0.66
C PHE A 140 -34.57 -29.69 0.09
N ASP A 141 -34.63 -28.73 1.00
CA ASP A 141 -35.86 -28.38 1.70
C ASP A 141 -36.95 -27.95 0.70
N LYS A 142 -36.62 -27.16 -0.32
CA LYS A 142 -37.59 -26.76 -1.36
C LYS A 142 -38.06 -27.93 -2.23
N ILE A 143 -37.20 -28.90 -2.53
CA ILE A 143 -37.54 -30.05 -3.39
C ILE A 143 -38.34 -31.11 -2.61
N PHE A 144 -38.00 -31.33 -1.33
CA PHE A 144 -38.53 -32.44 -0.54
C PHE A 144 -39.55 -32.01 0.53
N VAL A 145 -39.58 -30.75 0.98
CA VAL A 145 -40.54 -30.21 1.97
C VAL A 145 -41.68 -29.45 1.27
N GLY A 146 -42.23 -30.07 0.22
CA GLY A 146 -43.55 -29.75 -0.32
C GLY A 146 -44.70 -30.45 0.41
N GLY A 147 -44.42 -31.31 1.41
CA GLY A 147 -45.45 -31.94 2.23
C GLY A 147 -44.92 -33.09 3.10
N ALA A 148 -45.23 -33.01 4.40
CA ALA A 148 -45.04 -34.00 5.47
C ALA A 148 -43.66 -34.03 6.18
N GLU A 149 -43.67 -33.55 7.42
CA GLU A 149 -42.71 -33.83 8.50
C GLU A 149 -42.77 -35.33 8.91
N GLY A 150 -42.41 -36.24 8.00
CA GLY A 150 -42.28 -37.66 8.29
C GLY A 150 -40.80 -38.05 8.35
N ASP A 151 -40.40 -38.74 9.41
CA ASP A 151 -39.05 -39.29 9.55
C ASP A 151 -38.80 -40.35 8.46
N HIS A 152 -38.24 -39.92 7.32
CA HIS A 152 -37.94 -40.79 6.17
C HIS A 152 -36.75 -41.74 6.42
N SER A 153 -36.17 -41.71 7.62
CA SER A 153 -35.08 -42.56 8.10
C SER A 153 -35.39 -44.05 7.93
N GLU A 154 -36.60 -44.51 8.32
CA GLU A 154 -36.97 -45.93 8.23
C GLU A 154 -37.24 -46.38 6.79
N ALA A 155 -37.87 -45.54 5.96
CA ALA A 155 -38.16 -45.86 4.55
C ALA A 155 -36.90 -45.93 3.68
N LEU A 156 -35.85 -45.18 4.02
CA LEU A 156 -34.56 -45.20 3.32
C LEU A 156 -33.71 -46.44 3.67
N GLN A 157 -33.97 -47.12 4.79
CA GLN A 157 -33.30 -48.37 5.15
C GLN A 157 -33.83 -49.57 4.35
N GLU A 158 -35.09 -49.54 3.91
CA GLU A 158 -35.70 -50.63 3.14
C GLU A 158 -35.33 -50.62 1.64
N PHE A 159 -34.86 -49.48 1.10
CA PHE A 159 -34.56 -49.32 -0.33
C PHE A 159 -33.16 -48.72 -0.58
N PRO A 160 -32.09 -49.52 -0.50
CA PRO A 160 -30.71 -49.04 -0.62
C PRO A 160 -30.40 -48.38 -1.98
N GLU A 161 -31.04 -48.82 -3.07
CA GLU A 161 -30.90 -48.19 -4.39
C GLU A 161 -31.47 -46.77 -4.44
N ILE A 162 -32.54 -46.50 -3.69
CA ILE A 162 -33.14 -45.17 -3.59
C ILE A 162 -32.25 -44.27 -2.73
N ALA A 163 -31.72 -44.79 -1.63
CA ALA A 163 -30.75 -44.07 -0.80
C ALA A 163 -29.48 -43.70 -1.59
N GLN A 164 -28.96 -44.62 -2.40
CA GLN A 164 -27.81 -44.37 -3.27
C GLN A 164 -28.11 -43.29 -4.31
N LYS A 165 -29.24 -43.39 -5.04
CA LYS A 165 -29.64 -42.35 -6.02
C LYS A 165 -29.86 -40.99 -5.38
N LEU A 166 -30.41 -40.95 -4.16
CA LEU A 166 -30.58 -39.70 -3.39
C LEU A 166 -29.21 -39.10 -3.02
N GLN A 167 -28.23 -39.93 -2.68
CA GLN A 167 -26.87 -39.48 -2.34
C GLN A 167 -26.08 -39.01 -3.58
N GLU A 168 -26.26 -39.67 -4.73
CA GLU A 168 -25.74 -39.22 -6.02
C GLU A 168 -26.36 -37.88 -6.42
N PHE A 169 -27.68 -37.73 -6.26
CA PHE A 169 -28.38 -36.46 -6.49
C PHE A 169 -27.91 -35.35 -5.54
N LYS A 170 -27.69 -35.65 -4.24
CA LYS A 170 -27.08 -34.71 -3.27
C LYS A 170 -25.70 -34.25 -3.71
N SER A 171 -24.86 -35.18 -4.17
CA SER A 171 -23.50 -34.86 -4.63
C SER A 171 -23.51 -34.01 -5.90
N PHE A 172 -24.39 -34.33 -6.85
CA PHE A 172 -24.58 -33.56 -8.07
C PHE A 172 -25.09 -32.14 -7.78
N ALA A 173 -26.15 -32.02 -6.95
CA ALA A 173 -26.70 -30.74 -6.54
C ALA A 173 -25.66 -29.89 -5.80
N ALA A 174 -24.88 -30.47 -4.88
CA ALA A 174 -23.82 -29.77 -4.17
C ALA A 174 -22.75 -29.21 -5.12
N THR A 175 -22.41 -29.95 -6.19
CA THR A 175 -21.44 -29.50 -7.21
C THR A 175 -22.00 -28.31 -8.01
N SER A 176 -23.25 -28.41 -8.46
CA SER A 176 -23.92 -27.32 -9.19
C SER A 176 -24.10 -26.07 -8.32
N VAL A 177 -24.47 -26.25 -7.04
CA VAL A 177 -24.57 -25.17 -6.06
C VAL A 177 -23.20 -24.54 -5.81
N LYS A 178 -22.13 -25.34 -5.71
CA LYS A 178 -20.75 -24.83 -5.59
C LYS A 178 -20.37 -23.91 -6.74
N GLU A 179 -20.64 -24.30 -7.98
CA GLU A 179 -20.39 -23.46 -9.15
C GLU A 179 -21.25 -22.19 -9.16
N SER A 180 -22.50 -22.26 -8.68
CA SER A 180 -23.38 -21.08 -8.56
C SER A 180 -22.86 -20.11 -7.49
N VAL A 181 -22.56 -20.59 -6.30
CA VAL A 181 -22.05 -19.77 -5.18
C VAL A 181 -20.69 -19.16 -5.51
N ALA A 182 -19.80 -19.93 -6.16
CA ALA A 182 -18.51 -19.41 -6.61
C ALA A 182 -18.69 -18.23 -7.60
N ARG A 183 -19.64 -18.33 -8.52
CA ARG A 183 -19.98 -17.24 -9.45
C ARG A 183 -20.57 -16.03 -8.73
N GLU A 184 -21.45 -16.24 -7.76
CA GLU A 184 -22.01 -15.16 -6.94
C GLU A 184 -20.91 -14.44 -6.14
N MET A 185 -20.03 -15.17 -5.46
CA MET A 185 -18.90 -14.57 -4.72
C MET A 185 -17.94 -13.82 -5.65
N ALA A 186 -17.69 -14.34 -6.85
CA ALA A 186 -16.90 -13.64 -7.86
C ALA A 186 -17.58 -12.35 -8.32
N SER A 187 -18.91 -12.38 -8.53
CA SER A 187 -19.69 -11.19 -8.89
C SER A 187 -19.74 -10.16 -7.76
N GLU A 188 -19.87 -10.59 -6.50
CA GLU A 188 -19.78 -9.72 -5.32
C GLU A 188 -18.42 -9.01 -5.26
N LYS A 189 -17.33 -9.77 -5.47
CA LYS A 189 -15.98 -9.21 -5.52
C LYS A 189 -15.83 -8.22 -6.68
N GLU A 190 -16.32 -8.56 -7.88
CA GLU A 190 -16.25 -7.65 -9.03
C GLU A 190 -17.02 -6.36 -8.77
N GLN A 191 -18.20 -6.44 -8.15
CA GLN A 191 -18.97 -5.25 -7.77
C GLN A 191 -18.19 -4.38 -6.76
N ARG A 192 -17.59 -4.98 -5.72
CA ARG A 192 -16.72 -4.26 -4.78
C ARG A 192 -15.56 -3.56 -5.48
N CYS A 193 -14.94 -4.22 -6.48
CA CYS A 193 -13.88 -3.61 -7.28
C CYS A 193 -14.38 -2.41 -8.10
N LEU A 194 -15.59 -2.50 -8.67
CA LEU A 194 -16.20 -1.39 -9.41
C LEU A 194 -16.55 -0.22 -8.48
N ASP A 195 -17.11 -0.51 -7.31
CA ASP A 195 -17.43 0.52 -6.31
C ASP A 195 -16.16 1.24 -5.84
N LYS A 196 -15.09 0.48 -5.55
CA LYS A 196 -13.79 1.04 -5.17
C LYS A 196 -13.15 1.85 -6.29
N PHE A 197 -13.26 1.39 -7.54
CA PHE A 197 -12.80 2.17 -8.70
C PHE A 197 -13.55 3.51 -8.80
N ASN A 198 -14.87 3.51 -8.63
CA ASN A 198 -15.67 4.73 -8.69
C ASN A 198 -15.36 5.68 -7.52
N GLU A 199 -15.14 5.16 -6.31
CA GLU A 199 -14.67 5.93 -5.15
C GLU A 199 -13.36 6.65 -5.49
N ILE A 200 -12.35 5.91 -5.96
CA ILE A 200 -11.05 6.50 -6.34
C ILE A 200 -11.24 7.54 -7.44
N LEU A 201 -12.04 7.25 -8.47
CA LEU A 201 -12.25 8.19 -9.57
C LEU A 201 -12.95 9.47 -9.10
N ASN A 202 -13.95 9.37 -8.22
CA ASN A 202 -14.66 10.52 -7.67
C ASN A 202 -13.73 11.38 -6.81
N ASP A 203 -12.87 10.77 -5.99
CA ASP A 203 -11.86 11.49 -5.22
C ASP A 203 -10.90 12.27 -6.12
N LEU A 204 -10.48 11.68 -7.25
CA LEU A 204 -9.64 12.35 -8.25
C LEU A 204 -10.37 13.49 -8.97
N VAL A 205 -11.67 13.29 -9.25
CA VAL A 205 -12.52 14.31 -9.86
C VAL A 205 -12.70 15.51 -8.94
N ASP A 206 -12.69 15.32 -7.61
CA ASP A 206 -12.79 16.41 -6.62
C ASP A 206 -11.46 17.15 -6.41
N ASP A 207 -10.34 16.42 -6.33
CA ASP A 207 -8.99 17.00 -6.26
C ASP A 207 -7.91 16.00 -6.70
N VAL A 208 -7.44 16.14 -7.93
CA VAL A 208 -6.39 15.28 -8.52
C VAL A 208 -4.99 15.53 -7.94
N THR A 209 -4.80 16.62 -7.20
CA THR A 209 -3.51 16.98 -6.60
C THR A 209 -3.31 16.38 -5.22
N LYS A 210 -4.42 16.08 -4.54
CA LYS A 210 -4.42 15.54 -3.19
C LYS A 210 -3.86 14.11 -3.15
N PRO A 211 -2.96 13.81 -2.19
CA PRO A 211 -2.55 12.44 -1.95
C PRO A 211 -3.76 11.57 -1.56
N SER A 212 -3.91 10.43 -2.25
CA SER A 212 -4.94 9.45 -1.91
C SER A 212 -4.56 8.73 -0.62
N GLN A 213 -5.58 8.30 0.14
CA GLN A 213 -5.40 7.37 1.26
C GLN A 213 -4.75 6.05 0.84
N TYR A 214 -4.81 5.73 -0.45
CA TYR A 214 -4.17 4.58 -1.07
C TYR A 214 -2.85 4.99 -1.73
N PRO A 215 -1.68 4.59 -1.19
CA PRO A 215 -0.37 4.99 -1.74
C PRO A 215 -0.19 4.60 -3.21
N GLU A 216 -0.75 3.48 -3.64
CA GLU A 216 -0.69 2.99 -5.02
C GLU A 216 -1.36 3.94 -6.01
N VAL A 217 -2.48 4.56 -5.59
CA VAL A 217 -3.18 5.58 -6.38
C VAL A 217 -2.31 6.83 -6.49
N THR A 218 -1.75 7.30 -5.37
CA THR A 218 -0.84 8.47 -5.36
C THR A 218 0.36 8.25 -6.28
N GLN A 219 0.99 7.08 -6.21
CA GLN A 219 2.11 6.73 -7.07
C GLN A 219 1.73 6.69 -8.56
N HIS A 220 0.55 6.17 -8.89
CA HIS A 220 0.04 6.17 -10.26
C HIS A 220 -0.17 7.59 -10.80
N ILE A 221 -0.76 8.49 -10.00
CA ILE A 221 -0.90 9.92 -10.35
C ILE A 221 0.48 10.56 -10.57
N ASP A 222 1.45 10.30 -9.69
CA ASP A 222 2.79 10.87 -9.81
C ASP A 222 3.52 10.38 -11.06
N ASN A 223 3.27 9.14 -11.49
CA ASN A 223 3.78 8.63 -12.76
C ASN A 223 3.12 9.31 -13.96
N ILE A 224 1.81 9.56 -13.90
CA ILE A 224 1.09 10.33 -14.94
C ILE A 224 1.66 11.75 -15.03
N LYS A 225 1.89 12.41 -13.89
CA LYS A 225 2.51 13.76 -13.83
C LYS A 225 3.88 13.77 -14.52
N LYS A 226 4.74 12.78 -14.26
CA LYS A 226 6.11 12.73 -14.80
C LYS A 226 6.19 12.43 -16.29
N ASN A 227 5.21 11.73 -16.85
CA ASN A 227 5.28 11.17 -18.20
C ASN A 227 4.40 11.90 -19.23
N GLY A 228 3.64 12.94 -18.84
CA GLY A 228 2.65 13.62 -19.68
C GLY A 228 3.03 15.05 -20.08
N ALA A 229 2.70 15.44 -21.31
CA ALA A 229 2.84 16.80 -21.88
C ALA A 229 1.82 17.83 -21.35
N THR A 230 1.30 17.65 -20.13
CA THR A 230 0.33 18.55 -19.47
C THR A 230 0.68 18.70 -17.99
N THR A 231 1.99 18.76 -17.68
CA THR A 231 2.50 19.07 -16.33
C THR A 231 1.95 20.41 -15.86
N GLU A 232 1.72 21.34 -16.77
CA GLU A 232 1.27 22.71 -16.52
C GLU A 232 -0.13 22.74 -15.90
N GLY A 233 -1.03 21.85 -16.32
CA GLY A 233 -2.36 21.72 -15.71
C GLY A 233 -2.26 21.24 -14.26
N PHE A 234 -1.39 20.28 -13.98
CA PHE A 234 -1.15 19.82 -12.61
C PHE A 234 -0.45 20.87 -11.76
N ASP A 235 0.54 21.57 -12.31
CA ASP A 235 1.30 22.60 -11.61
C ASP A 235 0.44 23.81 -11.26
N PHE A 236 -0.44 24.22 -12.18
CA PHE A 236 -1.46 25.23 -11.91
C PHE A 236 -2.44 24.80 -10.81
N LEU A 237 -2.97 23.57 -10.90
CA LEU A 237 -3.90 23.06 -9.88
C LEU A 237 -3.21 23.00 -8.50
N ASN A 238 -1.96 22.52 -8.43
CA ASN A 238 -1.15 22.50 -7.21
C ASN A 238 -0.97 23.91 -6.62
N ALA A 239 -0.80 24.92 -7.48
CA ALA A 239 -0.59 26.29 -7.06
C ALA A 239 -1.90 26.98 -6.61
N VAL A 240 -3.02 26.72 -7.27
CA VAL A 240 -4.31 27.41 -7.05
C VAL A 240 -5.15 26.79 -5.92
N ILE A 241 -5.22 25.46 -5.83
CA ILE A 241 -6.11 24.76 -4.88
C ILE A 241 -5.93 25.19 -3.41
N PRO A 242 -4.71 25.42 -2.89
CA PRO A 242 -4.52 25.90 -1.52
C PRO A 242 -5.24 27.22 -1.22
N TYR A 243 -5.44 28.08 -2.23
CA TYR A 243 -6.11 29.36 -2.09
C TYR A 243 -7.63 29.26 -2.29
N CYS A 244 -8.11 28.25 -3.02
CA CYS A 244 -9.55 28.03 -3.23
C CYS A 244 -10.27 27.33 -2.06
N THR A 245 -9.57 26.93 -0.99
CA THR A 245 -10.10 26.04 0.05
C THR A 245 -10.10 26.62 1.47
N GLY A 246 -9.90 27.93 1.65
CA GLY A 246 -9.91 28.57 2.98
C GLY A 246 -10.13 30.08 2.97
N ALA A 247 -10.38 30.64 4.16
CA ALA A 247 -10.41 32.08 4.35
C ALA A 247 -8.99 32.64 4.30
N ILE A 248 -8.75 33.61 3.43
CA ILE A 248 -7.41 34.18 3.23
C ILE A 248 -7.28 35.47 4.00
N LYS A 249 -6.15 35.60 4.68
CA LYS A 249 -5.65 36.88 5.17
C LYS A 249 -4.43 37.20 4.32
N ALA A 250 -4.61 38.07 3.32
CA ALA A 250 -3.59 38.31 2.30
C ALA A 250 -2.43 39.15 2.87
N GLY A 251 -1.45 38.48 3.46
CA GLY A 251 -0.16 39.07 3.79
C GLY A 251 0.65 39.34 2.51
N PRO A 252 1.80 40.04 2.64
CA PRO A 252 2.65 40.34 1.48
C PRO A 252 3.06 39.10 0.68
N GLN A 253 3.35 37.97 1.37
CA GLN A 253 3.76 36.75 0.69
C GLN A 253 2.60 36.08 -0.06
N GLU A 254 1.40 36.08 0.52
CA GLU A 254 0.21 35.51 -0.12
C GLU A 254 -0.18 36.29 -1.38
N VAL A 255 -0.05 37.63 -1.34
CA VAL A 255 -0.25 38.48 -2.52
C VAL A 255 0.75 38.13 -3.63
N GLU A 256 2.05 38.07 -3.32
CA GLU A 256 3.08 37.71 -4.31
C GLU A 256 2.87 36.30 -4.88
N ASN A 257 2.47 35.33 -4.06
CA ASN A 257 2.18 33.98 -4.54
C ASN A 257 1.00 33.98 -5.52
N LEU A 258 -0.08 34.71 -5.23
CA LEU A 258 -1.25 34.80 -6.10
C LEU A 258 -0.95 35.50 -7.43
N LEU A 259 -0.16 36.58 -7.39
CA LEU A 259 0.30 37.25 -8.61
C LEU A 259 1.15 36.29 -9.46
N SER A 260 2.08 35.59 -8.82
CA SER A 260 2.97 34.64 -9.50
C SER A 260 2.20 33.48 -10.18
N ILE A 261 1.07 33.04 -9.63
CA ILE A 261 0.21 32.05 -10.29
C ILE A 261 -0.28 32.57 -11.65
N VAL A 262 -0.80 33.79 -11.68
CA VAL A 262 -1.32 34.38 -12.94
C VAL A 262 -0.18 34.59 -13.93
N GLU A 263 0.95 35.15 -13.49
CA GLU A 263 2.15 35.38 -14.32
C GLU A 263 2.79 34.10 -14.88
N ASN A 264 2.69 32.98 -14.17
CA ASN A 264 3.32 31.73 -14.59
C ASN A 264 2.42 30.88 -15.49
N PHE A 265 1.10 30.97 -15.32
CA PHE A 265 0.19 30.02 -15.94
C PHE A 265 -0.85 30.66 -16.86
N ILE A 266 -1.16 31.96 -16.74
CA ILE A 266 -2.30 32.58 -17.44
C ILE A 266 -1.88 33.80 -18.27
N ASP A 267 -0.97 34.63 -17.76
CA ASP A 267 -0.62 35.90 -18.38
C ASP A 267 0.24 35.70 -19.65
N ASP A 268 -0.29 36.19 -20.77
CA ASP A 268 0.28 36.15 -22.12
C ASP A 268 0.94 37.50 -22.48
N ARG A 269 0.81 38.53 -21.64
CA ARG A 269 1.24 39.89 -21.99
C ARG A 269 2.72 40.03 -22.34
N ASP A 270 3.56 39.15 -21.79
CA ASP A 270 5.01 39.06 -22.08
C ASP A 270 5.41 37.68 -22.68
N TYR A 271 4.47 36.90 -23.20
CA TYR A 271 4.76 35.57 -23.73
C TYR A 271 5.52 35.63 -25.06
N ASP A 272 6.77 35.18 -25.04
CA ASP A 272 7.56 34.92 -26.24
C ASP A 272 7.52 33.41 -26.55
N PRO A 273 6.81 32.98 -27.61
CA PRO A 273 6.73 31.56 -28.00
C PRO A 273 8.08 30.99 -28.49
N PHE A 274 9.09 31.82 -28.67
CA PHE A 274 10.43 31.44 -29.12
C PHE A 274 11.49 31.51 -28.01
N ALA A 275 11.12 31.90 -26.78
CA ALA A 275 12.02 31.84 -25.64
C ALA A 275 12.41 30.39 -25.32
N GLU A 276 13.66 30.14 -24.94
CA GLU A 276 14.13 28.79 -24.55
C GLU A 276 13.37 28.23 -23.33
N ASP A 277 12.75 29.13 -22.55
CA ASP A 277 11.91 28.88 -21.39
C ASP A 277 10.44 29.29 -21.62
N ALA A 278 9.99 29.35 -22.88
CA ALA A 278 8.61 29.70 -23.23
C ALA A 278 7.61 28.91 -22.36
N LYS A 279 6.95 29.62 -21.43
CA LYS A 279 6.03 29.02 -20.48
C LYS A 279 4.85 28.45 -21.24
N SER A 280 4.54 27.17 -21.05
CA SER A 280 3.33 26.59 -21.61
C SER A 280 2.13 27.11 -20.80
N LEU A 281 1.52 28.17 -21.34
CA LEU A 281 0.39 28.86 -20.73
C LEU A 281 -0.88 28.02 -20.82
N ILE A 282 -1.72 28.16 -19.80
CA ILE A 282 -3.05 27.59 -19.79
C ILE A 282 -3.91 28.34 -20.80
N ASN A 283 -4.43 27.59 -21.77
CA ASN A 283 -5.35 28.13 -22.73
C ASN A 283 -6.76 28.28 -22.11
N LEU A 284 -6.99 29.42 -21.47
CA LEU A 284 -8.33 29.86 -21.07
C LEU A 284 -9.04 30.53 -22.24
N ASP A 285 -10.38 30.46 -22.24
CA ASP A 285 -11.18 31.21 -23.19
C ASP A 285 -11.01 32.74 -22.98
N THR A 286 -11.32 33.53 -24.01
CA THR A 286 -11.07 34.98 -23.98
C THR A 286 -11.81 35.70 -22.84
N PRO A 287 -13.09 35.40 -22.55
CA PRO A 287 -13.81 36.01 -21.42
C PRO A 287 -13.23 35.65 -20.04
N GLU A 288 -12.90 34.39 -19.76
CA GLU A 288 -12.33 33.98 -18.47
C GLU A 288 -10.95 34.60 -18.26
N ARG A 289 -10.11 34.61 -19.31
CA ARG A 289 -8.80 35.24 -19.25
C ARG A 289 -8.89 36.74 -18.95
N ALA A 290 -9.83 37.44 -19.58
CA ALA A 290 -10.03 38.87 -19.34
C ALA A 290 -10.44 39.16 -17.88
N ALA A 291 -11.35 38.36 -17.32
CA ALA A 291 -11.76 38.49 -15.93
C ALA A 291 -10.61 38.23 -14.94
N VAL A 292 -9.79 37.20 -15.20
CA VAL A 292 -8.60 36.91 -14.38
C VAL A 292 -7.61 38.07 -14.44
N ASN A 293 -7.34 38.61 -15.64
CA ASN A 293 -6.41 39.73 -15.81
C ASN A 293 -6.92 41.02 -15.14
N GLU A 294 -8.23 41.29 -15.16
CA GLU A 294 -8.83 42.42 -14.45
C GLU A 294 -8.64 42.28 -12.93
N ALA A 295 -8.94 41.10 -12.37
CA ALA A 295 -8.76 40.85 -10.93
C ALA A 295 -7.27 40.88 -10.51
N TYR A 296 -6.39 40.45 -11.41
CA TYR A 296 -4.94 40.54 -11.24
C TYR A 296 -4.45 42.00 -11.19
N ASP A 297 -4.89 42.83 -12.14
CA ASP A 297 -4.51 44.25 -12.20
C ASP A 297 -5.03 45.01 -10.96
N GLU A 298 -6.22 44.67 -10.46
CA GLU A 298 -6.74 45.19 -9.20
C GLU A 298 -5.87 44.82 -8.00
N LEU A 299 -5.41 43.57 -7.91
CA LEU A 299 -4.52 43.12 -6.85
C LEU A 299 -3.15 43.84 -6.91
N ILE A 300 -2.60 44.06 -8.11
CA ILE A 300 -1.39 44.87 -8.29
C ILE A 300 -1.59 46.30 -7.77
N ALA A 301 -2.72 46.93 -8.11
CA ALA A 301 -3.00 48.31 -7.73
C ALA A 301 -3.02 48.49 -6.20
N VAL A 302 -3.51 47.48 -5.47
CA VAL A 302 -3.61 47.52 -4.01
C VAL A 302 -2.50 46.75 -3.28
N ARG A 303 -1.47 46.24 -3.99
CA ARG A 303 -0.40 45.40 -3.39
C ARG A 303 0.34 46.06 -2.22
N ASN A 304 0.42 47.38 -2.23
CA ASN A 304 1.02 48.21 -1.17
C ASN A 304 -0.03 48.97 -0.33
N GLY A 305 -1.31 48.63 -0.49
CA GLY A 305 -2.44 49.21 0.21
C GLY A 305 -2.65 48.62 1.61
N SER A 306 -3.83 48.84 2.17
CA SER A 306 -4.20 48.28 3.48
C SER A 306 -4.40 46.76 3.43
N ASP A 307 -4.32 46.10 4.58
CA ASP A 307 -4.58 44.65 4.70
C ASP A 307 -6.00 44.28 4.26
N GLU A 308 -6.97 45.18 4.49
CA GLU A 308 -8.36 45.02 4.07
C GLU A 308 -8.48 45.03 2.54
N GLU A 309 -7.90 46.03 1.87
CA GLU A 309 -7.91 46.17 0.40
C GLU A 309 -7.21 44.99 -0.28
N LYS A 310 -6.04 44.58 0.23
CA LYS A 310 -5.32 43.40 -0.26
C LYS A 310 -6.15 42.13 -0.14
N THR A 311 -6.80 41.93 1.02
CA THR A 311 -7.60 40.73 1.26
C THR A 311 -8.82 40.68 0.34
N GLN A 312 -9.50 41.80 0.12
CA GLN A 312 -10.64 41.88 -0.80
C GLN A 312 -10.23 41.61 -2.25
N ALA A 313 -9.15 42.23 -2.73
CA ALA A 313 -8.66 42.01 -4.09
C ALA A 313 -8.13 40.57 -4.29
N ALA A 314 -7.44 40.01 -3.29
CA ALA A 314 -7.00 38.62 -3.32
C ALA A 314 -8.20 37.65 -3.38
N GLN A 315 -9.24 37.89 -2.58
CA GLN A 315 -10.45 37.08 -2.62
C GLN A 315 -11.13 37.15 -4.00
N LYS A 316 -11.23 38.34 -4.59
CA LYS A 316 -11.77 38.52 -5.95
C LYS A 316 -10.99 37.73 -6.98
N LEU A 317 -9.66 37.79 -6.94
CA LEU A 317 -8.81 37.01 -7.86
C LEU A 317 -9.05 35.51 -7.70
N ILE A 318 -9.19 35.01 -6.47
CA ILE A 318 -9.41 33.60 -6.19
C ILE A 318 -10.79 33.12 -6.63
N ASP A 319 -11.82 33.92 -6.39
CA ASP A 319 -13.18 33.65 -6.87
C ASP A 319 -13.18 33.55 -8.40
N THR A 320 -12.38 34.39 -9.05
CA THR A 320 -12.22 34.38 -10.52
C THR A 320 -11.40 33.17 -11.00
N LEU A 321 -10.38 32.74 -10.26
CA LEU A 321 -9.59 31.53 -10.54
C LEU A 321 -10.37 30.22 -10.34
N HIS A 322 -11.52 30.26 -9.66
CA HIS A 322 -12.34 29.07 -9.41
C HIS A 322 -12.88 28.43 -10.71
N GLY A 323 -13.28 29.24 -11.70
CA GLY A 323 -13.73 28.79 -13.01
C GLY A 323 -12.61 28.07 -13.79
N PRO A 324 -11.47 28.76 -14.06
CA PRO A 324 -10.28 28.16 -14.64
C PRO A 324 -9.84 26.87 -13.93
N ARG A 325 -9.78 26.86 -12.59
CA ARG A 325 -9.48 25.66 -11.80
C ARG A 325 -10.39 24.49 -12.18
N ALA A 326 -11.71 24.68 -12.16
CA ALA A 326 -12.66 23.63 -12.48
C ALA A 326 -12.51 23.13 -13.92
N SER A 327 -12.32 24.04 -14.87
CA SER A 327 -12.10 23.73 -16.29
C SER A 327 -10.81 22.92 -16.51
N ILE A 328 -9.70 23.32 -15.90
CA ILE A 328 -8.42 22.61 -16.02
C ILE A 328 -8.49 21.24 -15.36
N GLN A 329 -9.12 21.16 -14.19
CA GLN A 329 -9.33 19.89 -13.51
C GLN A 329 -10.15 18.92 -14.36
N HIS A 330 -11.24 19.40 -14.98
CA HIS A 330 -12.03 18.60 -15.90
C HIS A 330 -11.20 18.11 -17.10
N MET A 331 -10.38 18.99 -17.69
CA MET A 331 -9.50 18.62 -18.80
C MET A 331 -8.44 17.60 -18.40
N VAL A 332 -7.78 17.76 -17.25
CA VAL A 332 -6.80 16.80 -16.74
C VAL A 332 -7.45 15.43 -16.54
N ILE A 333 -8.65 15.39 -15.95
CA ILE A 333 -9.40 14.15 -15.79
C ILE A 333 -9.80 13.54 -17.13
N GLN A 334 -10.29 14.36 -18.06
CA GLN A 334 -10.72 13.90 -19.38
C GLN A 334 -9.54 13.36 -20.20
N ASP A 335 -8.41 14.06 -20.23
CA ASP A 335 -7.27 13.68 -21.05
C ASP A 335 -6.51 12.48 -20.44
N LYS A 336 -6.27 12.51 -19.12
CA LYS A 336 -5.40 11.52 -18.47
C LYS A 336 -6.13 10.33 -17.88
N PHE A 337 -7.37 10.51 -17.44
CA PHE A 337 -8.09 9.47 -16.67
C PHE A 337 -9.31 8.91 -17.40
N GLN A 338 -9.77 9.50 -18.51
CA GLN A 338 -10.80 8.88 -19.35
C GLN A 338 -10.23 7.97 -20.45
N ASN A 339 -8.92 8.00 -20.71
CA ASN A 339 -8.30 7.03 -21.62
C ASN A 339 -8.44 5.60 -21.06
N MET A 340 -8.80 4.65 -21.93
CA MET A 340 -8.97 3.24 -21.61
C MET A 340 -7.77 2.65 -20.84
N ALA A 341 -6.53 3.03 -21.19
CA ALA A 341 -5.33 2.54 -20.52
C ALA A 341 -5.28 2.97 -19.03
N ALA A 342 -5.43 4.25 -18.74
CA ALA A 342 -5.44 4.77 -17.38
C ALA A 342 -6.61 4.21 -16.55
N ARG A 343 -7.80 4.06 -17.16
CA ARG A 343 -8.94 3.42 -16.49
C ARG A 343 -8.68 1.96 -16.16
N GLN A 344 -7.99 1.21 -17.02
CA GLN A 344 -7.60 -0.17 -16.76
C GLN A 344 -6.57 -0.26 -15.63
N GLU A 345 -5.57 0.63 -15.61
CA GLU A 345 -4.59 0.70 -14.53
C GLU A 345 -5.25 1.04 -13.18
N LEU A 346 -6.12 2.05 -13.15
CA LEU A 346 -6.90 2.37 -11.95
C LEU A 346 -7.80 1.22 -11.50
N ARG A 347 -8.42 0.47 -12.43
CA ARG A 347 -9.22 -0.72 -12.10
C ARG A 347 -8.37 -1.86 -11.53
N ALA A 348 -7.14 -2.02 -12.03
CA ALA A 348 -6.19 -2.98 -11.46
C ALA A 348 -5.79 -2.58 -10.04
N ILE A 349 -5.50 -1.30 -9.79
CA ILE A 349 -5.21 -0.76 -8.45
C ILE A 349 -6.40 -0.99 -7.52
N ALA A 350 -7.63 -0.66 -7.95
CA ALA A 350 -8.85 -0.91 -7.17
C ALA A 350 -9.03 -2.40 -6.82
N THR A 351 -8.69 -3.29 -7.76
CA THR A 351 -8.74 -4.75 -7.52
C THR A 351 -7.74 -5.16 -6.45
N THR A 352 -6.50 -4.66 -6.51
CA THR A 352 -5.48 -4.94 -5.49
C THR A 352 -5.89 -4.41 -4.10
N ILE A 353 -6.53 -3.24 -4.05
CA ILE A 353 -7.06 -2.67 -2.80
C ILE A 353 -8.15 -3.58 -2.22
N VAL A 354 -9.14 -3.97 -3.02
CA VAL A 354 -10.24 -4.84 -2.57
C VAL A 354 -9.74 -6.20 -2.13
N GLU A 355 -8.76 -6.79 -2.83
CA GLU A 355 -8.14 -8.04 -2.41
C GLU A 355 -7.44 -7.92 -1.05
N ARG A 356 -6.77 -6.79 -0.80
CA ARG A 356 -6.16 -6.50 0.49
C ARG A 356 -7.21 -6.31 1.58
N GLU A 357 -8.31 -5.60 1.29
CA GLU A 357 -9.43 -5.40 2.23
C GLU A 357 -10.08 -6.73 2.62
N ILE A 358 -10.39 -7.60 1.64
CA ILE A 358 -10.93 -8.94 1.90
C ILE A 358 -9.98 -9.76 2.77
N LEU A 359 -8.68 -9.69 2.51
CA LEU A 359 -7.69 -10.41 3.32
C LEU A 359 -7.69 -9.91 4.77
N VAL A 360 -7.78 -8.60 4.98
CA VAL A 360 -7.89 -8.00 6.32
C VAL A 360 -9.17 -8.44 7.02
N GLU A 361 -10.33 -8.37 6.33
CA GLU A 361 -11.61 -8.83 6.86
C GLU A 361 -11.55 -10.30 7.31
N ASN A 362 -10.94 -11.17 6.50
CA ASN A 362 -10.76 -12.58 6.83
C ASN A 362 -9.83 -12.79 8.02
N ARG A 363 -8.73 -12.02 8.14
CA ARG A 363 -7.86 -12.10 9.31
C ARG A 363 -8.57 -11.66 10.58
N GLN A 364 -9.35 -10.59 10.52
CA GLN A 364 -10.14 -10.12 11.65
C GLN A 364 -11.19 -11.14 12.09
N ALA A 365 -11.89 -11.76 11.13
CA ALA A 365 -12.86 -12.82 11.42
C ALA A 365 -12.22 -14.03 12.13
N LEU A 366 -10.94 -14.31 11.84
CA LEU A 366 -10.16 -15.37 12.47
C LEU A 366 -9.42 -14.94 13.76
N GLY A 367 -9.46 -13.67 14.14
CA GLY A 367 -8.69 -13.15 15.29
C GLY A 367 -7.17 -13.19 15.09
N LEU A 368 -6.70 -13.03 13.86
CA LEU A 368 -5.28 -13.11 13.47
C LEU A 368 -4.55 -11.75 13.44
N ASP A 369 -5.29 -10.65 13.60
CA ASP A 369 -4.76 -9.27 13.66
C ASP A 369 -4.41 -8.82 15.08
#